data_AF-A0ABD6EG01-F1
#
_entry.id   AF-A0ABD6EG01-F1
#
_cell.length_a   1.000
_cell.length_b   1.000
_cell.length_c   1.000
_cell.angle_alpha   90.00
_cell.angle_beta   90.00
_cell.angle_gamma   90.00
#
_symmetry.space_group_name_H-M   'P 1'
#
loop_
_entity.id
_entity.type
_entity.pdbx_description
1 polymer ?
#
loop_
_entity_poly.entity_id
_entity_poly.type
_entity_poly.pdbx_seq_one_letter_code
_entity_poly.pdbx_strand_id
1 'polypeptide(L)'
;MNSPASDSSSGAPMDCAYSVVVRTSAEKNASTTANVFVQDDLFLLTDQTPLAALKTIEIWHEKKGECRPWLLHSVNVIEHLHHYLYQFPCNKWFGENKDEVVTNMKLEVAGTPFRVLTEEDM
;
A
#
# COMPACT_ATOMS: atom_id res chain seq x y z
N MET A 1 -39.87 -3.15 -40.19
CA MET A 1 -38.40 -3.05 -40.36
C MET A 1 -37.81 -2.96 -38.96
N ASN A 2 -37.23 -4.05 -38.46
CA ASN A 2 -36.61 -4.09 -37.15
C ASN A 2 -35.26 -3.38 -37.23
N SER A 3 -35.07 -2.33 -36.43
CA SER A 3 -33.74 -1.78 -36.18
C SER A 3 -33.00 -2.71 -35.20
N PRO A 4 -31.71 -3.03 -35.41
CA PRO A 4 -30.93 -3.73 -34.42
C PRO A 4 -30.62 -2.79 -33.25
N ALA A 5 -30.73 -3.33 -32.03
CA ALA A 5 -30.32 -2.66 -30.81
C ALA A 5 -28.82 -2.32 -30.88
N SER A 6 -28.47 -1.09 -30.53
CA SER A 6 -27.09 -0.69 -30.27
C SER A 6 -26.58 -1.45 -29.05
N ASP A 7 -25.67 -2.40 -29.27
CA ASP A 7 -24.87 -3.00 -28.20
C ASP A 7 -23.92 -1.93 -27.67
N SER A 8 -24.41 -1.12 -26.71
CA SER A 8 -23.56 -0.28 -25.89
C SER A 8 -23.03 -1.16 -24.77
N SER A 9 -21.99 -1.94 -25.06
CA SER A 9 -21.05 -2.34 -24.01
C SER A 9 -20.27 -1.08 -23.61
N SER A 10 -20.95 -0.14 -22.96
CA SER A 10 -20.27 0.87 -22.16
C SER A 10 -19.65 0.10 -21.00
N GLY A 11 -18.46 -0.43 -21.22
CA GLY A 11 -17.64 -1.00 -20.16
C GLY A 11 -17.53 0.07 -19.11
N ALA A 12 -18.25 -0.11 -18.01
CA ALA A 12 -18.06 0.74 -16.85
C ALA A 12 -16.56 0.75 -16.55
N PRO A 13 -15.97 1.90 -16.17
CA PRO A 13 -14.63 1.87 -15.61
C PRO A 13 -14.66 0.80 -14.50
N MET A 14 -13.81 -0.23 -14.65
CA MET A 14 -13.65 -1.23 -13.60
C MET A 14 -12.93 -0.50 -12.47
N ASP A 15 -13.70 0.04 -11.55
CA ASP A 15 -13.17 0.70 -10.38
C ASP A 15 -12.44 -0.35 -9.54
N CYS A 16 -11.16 -0.11 -9.30
CA CYS A 16 -10.30 -0.97 -8.50
C CYS A 16 -10.19 -0.40 -7.09
N ALA A 17 -10.11 -1.29 -6.10
CA ALA A 17 -9.78 -0.92 -4.73
C ALA A 17 -8.42 -1.48 -4.34
N TYR A 18 -7.72 -0.76 -3.45
CA TYR A 18 -6.47 -1.20 -2.84
C TYR A 18 -6.54 -1.08 -1.32
N SER A 19 -6.09 -2.12 -0.62
CA SER A 19 -5.80 -2.05 0.81
C SER A 19 -4.30 -1.95 1.01
N VAL A 20 -3.85 -0.84 1.59
CA VAL A 20 -2.44 -0.59 1.92
C VAL A 20 -2.25 -0.82 3.42
N VAL A 21 -1.48 -1.83 3.77
CA VAL A 21 -1.12 -2.18 5.15
C VAL A 21 0.31 -1.72 5.41
N VAL A 22 0.47 -0.71 6.25
CA VAL A 22 1.77 -0.18 6.66
C VAL A 22 2.16 -0.80 7.99
N ARG A 23 3.23 -1.60 8.00
CA ARG A 23 3.70 -2.28 9.22
C ARG A 23 4.91 -1.57 9.81
N THR A 24 4.73 -1.07 11.02
CA THR A 24 5.84 -0.59 11.86
C THR A 24 6.57 -1.78 12.50
N SER A 25 7.89 -1.68 12.64
CA SER A 25 8.68 -2.74 13.27
C SER A 25 8.31 -2.94 14.75
N ALA A 26 8.49 -4.17 15.24
CA ALA A 26 8.28 -4.53 16.65
C ALA A 26 9.47 -4.17 17.56
N GLU A 27 10.55 -3.59 17.00
CA GLU A 27 11.71 -3.18 17.77
C GLU A 27 11.38 -2.09 18.81
N LYS A 28 12.10 -2.10 19.94
CA LYS A 28 11.92 -1.12 21.01
C LYS A 28 12.24 0.29 20.46
N ASN A 29 11.30 1.22 20.62
CA ASN A 29 11.36 2.59 20.08
C ASN A 29 11.14 2.73 18.55
N ALA A 30 10.67 1.68 17.86
CA ALA A 30 10.31 1.77 16.44
C ALA A 30 9.15 2.74 16.13
N SER A 31 8.40 3.18 17.16
CA SER A 31 7.23 4.04 17.02
C SER A 31 7.51 5.52 17.28
N THR A 32 6.75 6.39 16.59
CA THR A 32 6.65 7.82 16.89
C THR A 32 5.67 8.03 18.07
N THR A 33 5.30 9.25 18.45
CA THR A 33 4.59 9.59 19.71
C THR A 33 3.13 9.10 19.84
N ALA A 34 2.78 7.89 19.42
CA ALA A 34 1.50 7.24 19.63
C ALA A 34 1.67 5.83 20.26
N ASN A 35 0.65 5.43 21.03
CA ASN A 35 0.66 4.30 21.97
C ASN A 35 1.13 2.97 21.37
N VAL A 36 1.87 2.20 22.18
CA VAL A 36 2.47 0.90 21.86
C VAL A 36 1.41 -0.18 21.62
N PHE A 37 1.21 -0.56 20.37
CA PHE A 37 0.98 -1.91 19.83
C PHE A 37 1.52 -1.89 18.40
N VAL A 38 1.86 -3.02 17.77
CA VAL A 38 2.32 -3.04 16.36
C VAL A 38 1.31 -2.24 15.53
N GLN A 39 1.70 -1.04 15.09
CA GLN A 39 0.80 -0.17 14.33
C GLN A 39 0.82 -0.66 12.89
N ASP A 40 -0.14 -1.53 12.58
CA ASP A 40 -0.55 -1.85 11.22
C ASP A 40 -1.62 -0.81 10.84
N ASP A 41 -1.22 0.26 10.16
CA ASP A 41 -2.17 1.21 9.61
C ASP A 41 -2.75 0.63 8.31
N LEU A 42 -4.08 0.62 8.20
CA LEU A 42 -4.80 0.18 7.02
C LEU A 42 -5.42 1.38 6.31
N PHE A 43 -5.01 1.60 5.08
CA PHE A 43 -5.62 2.59 4.19
C PHE A 43 -6.38 1.86 3.08
N LEU A 44 -7.65 2.23 2.89
CA LEU A 44 -8.47 1.74 1.79
C LEU A 44 -8.58 2.84 0.73
N LEU A 45 -8.12 2.54 -0.48
CA LEU A 45 -8.29 3.38 -1.65
C LEU A 45 -9.40 2.78 -2.50
N THR A 46 -10.51 3.48 -2.69
CA THR A 46 -11.66 3.05 -3.52
C THR A 46 -11.67 3.84 -4.82
N ASP A 47 -12.41 3.35 -5.83
CA ASP A 47 -12.67 4.07 -7.08
C ASP A 47 -11.38 4.48 -7.82
N GLN A 48 -10.39 3.58 -7.81
CA GLN A 48 -9.10 3.81 -8.44
C GLN A 48 -9.06 3.21 -9.84
N THR A 49 -8.29 3.84 -10.73
CA THR A 49 -7.93 3.21 -12.01
C THR A 49 -7.11 1.94 -11.76
N PRO A 50 -7.46 0.80 -12.38
CA PRO A 50 -6.64 -0.40 -12.30
C PRO A 50 -5.23 -0.11 -12.76
N LEU A 51 -4.26 -0.39 -11.90
CA LEU A 51 -2.86 -0.35 -12.25
C LEU A 51 -2.50 -1.72 -12.82
N ALA A 52 -1.50 -1.75 -13.71
CA ALA A 52 -0.86 -3.01 -14.06
C ALA A 52 -0.08 -3.56 -12.82
N ALA A 53 0.84 -4.49 -13.03
CA ALA A 53 1.67 -5.00 -11.94
C ALA A 53 2.40 -3.87 -11.19
N LEU A 54 2.11 -3.73 -9.88
CA LEU A 54 2.78 -2.76 -9.01
C LEU A 54 4.26 -3.15 -8.88
N LYS A 55 5.14 -2.24 -9.28
CA LYS A 55 6.61 -2.46 -9.24
C LYS A 55 7.25 -1.75 -8.06
N THR A 56 6.82 -0.53 -7.80
CA THR A 56 7.42 0.34 -6.79
C THR A 56 6.35 1.15 -6.09
N ILE A 57 6.57 1.45 -4.82
CA ILE A 57 5.81 2.46 -4.07
C ILE A 57 6.78 3.50 -3.54
N GLU A 58 6.26 4.69 -3.22
CA GLU A 58 7.02 5.72 -2.53
C GLU A 58 6.32 6.08 -1.23
N ILE A 59 7.08 6.13 -0.14
CA ILE A 59 6.60 6.45 1.20
C ILE A 59 7.23 7.75 1.63
N TRP A 60 6.41 8.64 2.17
CA TRP A 60 6.80 9.95 2.65
C TRP A 60 6.44 10.08 4.12
N HIS A 61 7.38 10.55 4.93
CA HIS A 61 7.17 10.86 6.35
C HIS A 61 7.64 12.29 6.63
N GLU A 62 6.75 13.11 7.17
CA GLU A 62 7.07 14.45 7.68
C GLU A 62 7.11 14.41 9.21
N LYS A 63 8.27 14.72 9.78
CA LYS A 63 8.48 14.83 11.22
C LYS A 63 7.92 16.17 11.71
N LYS A 64 6.99 16.10 12.67
CA LYS A 64 6.46 17.30 13.36
C LYS A 64 7.03 17.39 14.77
N GLY A 65 7.76 18.47 15.07
CA GLY A 65 8.34 18.72 16.40
C GLY A 65 9.40 17.68 16.82
N GLU A 66 9.49 17.36 18.11
CA GLU A 66 10.44 16.38 18.66
C GLU A 66 9.98 14.91 18.50
N CYS A 67 9.26 14.57 17.42
CA CYS A 67 8.83 13.20 17.17
C CYS A 67 10.02 12.23 17.06
N ARG A 68 9.85 11.02 17.61
CA ARG A 68 10.83 9.94 17.51
C ARG A 68 10.93 9.43 16.07
N PRO A 69 12.09 8.86 15.67
CA PRO A 69 12.23 8.23 14.37
C PRO A 69 11.27 7.03 14.23
N TRP A 70 10.89 6.72 13.00
CA TRP A 70 9.96 5.65 12.68
C TRP A 70 10.68 4.50 11.97
N LEU A 71 10.68 3.31 12.56
CA LEU A 71 11.22 2.12 11.88
C LEU A 71 10.12 1.43 11.09
N LEU A 72 10.11 1.68 9.78
CA LEU A 72 9.19 1.01 8.86
C LEU A 72 9.71 -0.40 8.56
N HIS A 73 8.91 -1.42 8.87
CA HIS A 73 9.25 -2.81 8.55
C HIS A 73 8.93 -3.14 7.10
N SER A 74 7.67 -2.94 6.70
CA SER A 74 7.19 -3.26 5.35
C SER A 74 5.89 -2.54 5.03
N VAL A 75 5.58 -2.41 3.74
CA VAL A 75 4.23 -2.10 3.26
C VAL A 75 3.71 -3.25 2.43
N ASN A 76 2.45 -3.63 2.63
CA ASN A 76 1.77 -4.64 1.83
C ASN A 76 0.58 -3.99 1.13
N VAL A 77 0.41 -4.27 -0.16
CA VAL A 77 -0.71 -3.75 -0.95
C VAL A 77 -1.52 -4.92 -1.46
N ILE A 78 -2.80 -4.96 -1.09
CA ILE A 78 -3.77 -5.90 -1.63
C ILE A 78 -4.55 -5.17 -2.71
N GLU A 79 -4.46 -5.66 -3.93
CA GLU A 79 -5.26 -5.23 -5.07
C GLU A 79 -6.49 -6.14 -5.16
N HIS A 80 -7.68 -5.54 -5.14
CA HIS A 80 -8.92 -6.29 -4.95
C HIS A 80 -9.57 -6.78 -6.24
N LEU A 81 -9.21 -6.23 -7.41
CA LEU A 81 -9.82 -6.60 -8.69
C LEU A 81 -9.28 -7.94 -9.22
N HIS A 82 -7.99 -8.24 -9.04
CA HIS A 82 -7.36 -9.51 -9.42
C HIS A 82 -6.85 -10.31 -8.23
N HIS A 83 -7.08 -9.83 -7.01
CA HIS A 83 -6.72 -10.47 -5.75
C HIS A 83 -5.22 -10.71 -5.58
N TYR A 84 -4.39 -9.73 -5.95
CA TYR A 84 -2.94 -9.82 -5.74
C TYR A 84 -2.48 -9.13 -4.45
N LEU A 85 -1.56 -9.78 -3.73
CA LEU A 85 -0.81 -9.24 -2.62
C LEU A 85 0.62 -8.91 -3.07
N TYR A 86 0.96 -7.63 -3.00
CA TYR A 86 2.29 -7.08 -3.26
C TYR A 86 2.98 -6.76 -1.94
N GLN A 87 4.24 -7.18 -1.80
CA GLN A 87 5.02 -6.94 -0.58
C GLN A 87 6.19 -6.00 -0.87
N PHE A 88 6.34 -4.97 -0.05
CA PHE A 88 7.39 -3.96 -0.15
C PHE A 88 8.17 -3.92 1.17
N PRO A 89 9.20 -4.78 1.35
CA PRO A 89 10.03 -4.76 2.55
C PRO A 89 10.87 -3.48 2.61
N CYS A 90 11.04 -2.91 3.81
CA CYS A 90 11.81 -1.69 4.01
C CYS A 90 12.91 -1.88 5.06
N ASN A 91 12.53 -2.22 6.31
CA ASN A 91 13.42 -2.31 7.48
C ASN A 91 14.39 -1.13 7.61
N LYS A 92 13.89 0.10 7.44
CA LYS A 92 14.69 1.33 7.56
C LYS A 92 14.00 2.37 8.42
N TRP A 93 14.82 3.16 9.08
CA TRP A 93 14.36 4.26 9.91
C TRP A 93 14.10 5.52 9.08
N PHE A 94 13.01 6.21 9.40
CA PHE A 94 12.64 7.52 8.89
C PHE A 94 12.83 8.54 10.02
N GLY A 95 13.45 9.69 9.73
CA GLY A 95 13.65 10.76 10.71
C GLY A 95 14.72 10.50 11.79
N GLU A 96 15.72 9.63 11.54
CA GLU A 96 16.90 9.47 12.43
C GLU A 96 17.71 10.76 12.54
N ASN A 97 17.85 11.48 11.43
CA ASN A 97 18.55 12.74 11.41
C ASN A 97 17.69 13.82 12.08
N LYS A 98 18.26 14.50 13.09
CA LYS A 98 17.56 15.55 13.84
C LYS A 98 17.18 16.75 12.97
N ASP A 99 17.96 17.03 11.94
CA ASP A 99 17.76 18.16 11.04
C ASP A 99 16.87 17.82 9.84
N GLU A 100 16.51 16.54 9.67
CA GLU A 100 15.66 16.07 8.57
C GLU A 100 14.18 16.17 8.97
N VAL A 101 13.46 17.07 8.29
CA VAL A 101 12.04 17.30 8.53
C VAL A 101 11.17 16.39 7.67
N VAL A 102 11.63 16.03 6.46
CA VAL A 102 10.91 15.17 5.54
C VAL A 102 11.85 14.07 5.05
N THR A 103 11.41 12.82 5.17
CA THR A 103 12.09 11.65 4.64
C THR A 103 11.19 10.97 3.62
N ASN A 104 11.71 10.66 2.43
CA ASN A 104 11.02 9.85 1.44
C ASN A 104 11.86 8.64 1.01
N MET A 105 11.18 7.56 0.66
CA MET A 105 11.84 6.36 0.18
C MET A 105 11.00 5.62 -0.84
N LYS A 106 11.67 5.23 -1.94
CA LYS A 106 11.11 4.33 -2.94
C LYS A 106 11.40 2.89 -2.54
N LEU A 107 10.36 2.07 -2.48
CA LEU A 107 10.44 0.62 -2.21
C LEU A 107 10.09 -0.16 -3.48
N GLU A 108 10.80 -1.26 -3.71
CA GLU A 108 10.53 -2.18 -4.80
C GLU A 108 9.74 -3.39 -4.31
N VAL A 109 8.90 -3.94 -5.18
CA VAL A 109 8.15 -5.16 -4.88
C VAL A 109 9.13 -6.33 -4.68
N ALA A 110 8.92 -7.09 -3.61
CA ALA A 110 9.69 -8.29 -3.34
C ALA A 110 9.09 -9.48 -4.12
N GLY A 111 9.91 -10.05 -5.00
CA GLY A 111 9.56 -11.28 -5.73
C GLY A 111 8.31 -11.14 -6.61
N THR A 112 7.63 -12.27 -6.81
CA THR A 112 6.35 -12.32 -7.54
C THR A 112 5.18 -12.07 -6.58
N PRO A 113 4.21 -11.22 -6.95
CA PRO A 113 3.00 -11.01 -6.14
C PRO A 113 2.24 -12.31 -5.90
N PHE A 114 1.66 -12.46 -4.70
CA PHE A 114 0.88 -13.64 -4.34
C PHE A 114 -0.57 -13.45 -4.77
N ARG A 115 -1.17 -14.42 -5.46
CA ARG A 115 -2.62 -14.43 -5.72
C ARG A 115 -3.31 -14.95 -4.45
N VAL A 116 -4.10 -14.10 -3.81
CA VAL A 116 -4.70 -14.33 -2.48
C VAL A 116 -5.95 -15.23 -2.57
N LEU A 117 -6.69 -15.14 -3.68
CA LEU A 117 -7.84 -16.00 -3.96
C LEU A 117 -7.62 -16.69 -5.30
N THR A 118 -7.63 -18.01 -5.29
CA THR A 118 -7.58 -18.80 -6.51
C THR A 118 -9.00 -19.15 -6.96
N GLU A 119 -9.18 -19.53 -8.23
CA GLU A 119 -10.48 -19.99 -8.74
C GLU A 119 -11.03 -21.23 -8.02
N GLU A 120 -10.17 -21.92 -7.27
CA GLU A 120 -10.52 -23.07 -6.44
C GLU A 120 -11.07 -22.67 -5.05
N ASP A 121 -10.88 -21.40 -4.64
CA ASP A 121 -11.34 -20.85 -3.36
C ASP A 121 -12.69 -20.09 -3.47
N MET A 122 -13.26 -20.01 -4.68
CA MET A 122 -14.57 -19.39 -4.98
C MET A 122 -15.69 -20.43 -5.08
#